data_AF-A0A8H7VX76-F1
#
_entry.id   AF-A0A8H7VX76-F1
#
_cell.length_a   1.000
_cell.length_b   1.000
_cell.length_c   1.000
_cell.angle_alpha   90.00
_cell.angle_beta   90.00
_cell.angle_gamma   90.00
#
_symmetry.space_group_name_H-M   'P 1'
#
loop_
_entity.id
_entity.type
_entity.pdbx_description
1 polymer ?
#
loop_
_entity_poly.entity_id
_entity_poly.type
_entity_poly.pdbx_seq_one_letter_code
_entity_poly.pdbx_strand_id
1 'polypeptide(L)'
;MTENADKTRALRAEKQVERLERELEAIKSRSKRPVTSASSSPSMLRDSDKMTFQLSEQVKDLKYQLKHQLSEYTKLQENSTSRTAEYEEKLKRMREIFGQASKNIDGYRASIASKDVEIEKLKTELEECQVREQSFKSNSETLQLTMEKLNTEITSQKSFYGTEIKRLESKNRQLSTQLEQTKHDYEQYKKRAHILLQKNKEQKSDVGRINELQELVQQMTVQKTKYEVEQSEKAEHQLLLEHDIRKAIDRIHELETSLGTKDKINVDLTREKNELEASMLYIFIYIYIYIYFKKKNESAHSLLLIELQSTLTNYQDTLNQLQQLKLKQDMTQRHIELEMRIHELEEANQTIHQQLKLKDNEIEKLIISTPTSPPAEEVNNIQPLVKEDELDVYGMCVYNIHIYIYILTALFFLASMSSLLSPLVLQQHQRPDERIGVEKQVQRLSEMLHESQDQVNALKSQEKVLKDELRKIDAVEKRQDMNVEYLKNVLIKFLMSENKQAMVPIIAKLLCLDKTETNTMMESCI
;
A
#
# COMPACT_ATOMS: atom_id res chain seq x y z
N MET A 1 -40.31 -88.74 101.52
CA MET A 1 -39.74 -89.13 102.83
C MET A 1 -40.55 -90.20 103.55
N THR A 2 -41.85 -90.38 103.29
CA THR A 2 -42.71 -91.41 103.91
C THR A 2 -42.24 -92.84 103.68
N GLU A 3 -41.88 -93.19 102.44
CA GLU A 3 -41.52 -94.56 102.00
C GLU A 3 -40.48 -95.29 102.89
N ASN A 4 -39.55 -94.54 103.51
CA ASN A 4 -38.51 -95.10 104.37
C ASN A 4 -39.06 -95.52 105.76
N ALA A 5 -40.14 -94.89 106.23
CA ALA A 5 -40.83 -95.26 107.46
C ALA A 5 -41.58 -96.59 107.29
N ASP A 6 -42.24 -96.79 106.15
CA ASP A 6 -42.98 -98.02 105.86
C ASP A 6 -42.04 -99.21 105.65
N LYS A 7 -40.92 -99.04 104.94
CA LYS A 7 -39.83 -100.03 104.89
C LYS A 7 -39.30 -100.38 106.29
N THR A 8 -39.11 -99.38 107.17
CA THR A 8 -38.68 -99.61 108.56
C THR A 8 -39.74 -100.33 109.40
N ARG A 9 -41.03 -100.10 109.15
CA ARG A 9 -42.14 -100.79 109.81
C ARG A 9 -42.25 -102.25 109.36
N ALA A 10 -42.12 -102.52 108.05
CA ALA A 10 -42.12 -103.87 107.50
C ALA A 10 -40.98 -104.72 108.07
N LEU A 11 -39.74 -104.20 108.09
CA LEU A 11 -38.56 -104.91 108.59
C LEU A 11 -38.61 -105.20 110.11
N ARG A 12 -39.44 -104.46 110.88
CA ARG A 12 -39.76 -104.81 112.27
C ARG A 12 -40.79 -105.94 112.37
N ALA A 13 -41.83 -105.91 111.53
CA ALA A 13 -42.84 -106.97 111.48
C ALA A 13 -42.21 -108.31 111.05
N GLU A 14 -41.34 -108.30 110.04
CA GLU A 14 -40.59 -109.45 109.56
C GLU A 14 -39.74 -110.10 110.67
N LYS A 15 -38.94 -109.31 111.41
CA LYS A 15 -38.20 -109.79 112.59
C LYS A 15 -39.08 -110.28 113.74
N GLN A 16 -40.32 -109.79 113.83
CA GLN A 16 -41.28 -110.24 114.84
C GLN A 16 -41.93 -111.58 114.43
N VAL A 17 -42.18 -111.80 113.14
CA VAL A 17 -42.58 -113.10 112.59
C VAL A 17 -41.45 -114.12 112.75
N GLU A 18 -40.23 -113.79 112.34
CA GLU A 18 -39.06 -114.69 112.46
C GLU A 18 -38.81 -115.12 113.92
N ARG A 19 -39.06 -114.21 114.88
CA ARG A 19 -39.02 -114.52 116.32
C ARG A 19 -40.15 -115.47 116.72
N LEU A 20 -41.39 -115.22 116.29
CA LEU A 20 -42.55 -116.05 116.60
C LEU A 20 -42.44 -117.45 115.97
N GLU A 21 -41.82 -117.58 114.80
CA GLU A 21 -41.50 -118.87 114.16
C GLU A 21 -40.47 -119.66 114.98
N ARG A 22 -39.40 -118.98 115.49
CA ARG A 22 -38.45 -119.61 116.41
C ARG A 22 -39.10 -120.01 117.75
N GLU A 23 -40.04 -119.23 118.27
CA GLU A 23 -40.82 -119.58 119.47
C GLU A 23 -41.81 -120.74 119.18
N LEU A 24 -42.41 -120.81 117.99
CA LEU A 24 -43.25 -121.93 117.54
C LEU A 24 -42.46 -123.24 117.41
N GLU A 25 -41.28 -123.20 116.77
CA GLU A 25 -40.45 -124.40 116.61
C GLU A 25 -39.87 -124.87 117.96
N ALA A 26 -39.66 -123.96 118.92
CA ALA A 26 -39.33 -124.29 120.31
C ALA A 26 -40.51 -124.98 121.06
N ILE A 27 -41.76 -124.59 120.79
CA ILE A 27 -42.96 -125.26 121.34
C ILE A 27 -43.15 -126.64 120.68
N LYS A 28 -42.98 -126.72 119.37
CA LYS A 28 -43.14 -127.94 118.54
C LYS A 28 -42.09 -129.00 118.87
N SER A 29 -40.85 -128.59 119.16
CA SER A 29 -39.79 -129.46 119.67
C SER A 29 -40.03 -129.90 121.13
N ARG A 30 -40.61 -129.05 121.99
CA ARG A 30 -41.09 -129.47 123.32
C ARG A 30 -42.27 -130.45 123.29
N SER A 31 -43.09 -130.44 122.24
CA SER A 31 -44.27 -131.31 122.12
C SER A 31 -43.98 -132.74 121.65
N LYS A 32 -42.76 -133.04 121.18
CA LYS A 32 -42.34 -134.41 120.79
C LYS A 32 -41.70 -135.19 121.94
N ARG A 33 -42.52 -135.65 122.90
CA ARG A 33 -42.12 -136.71 123.85
C ARG A 33 -43.23 -137.75 123.98
N PRO A 34 -43.05 -139.01 123.53
CA PRO A 34 -44.08 -140.03 123.60
C PRO A 34 -44.15 -140.63 125.01
N VAL A 35 -45.35 -140.77 125.56
CA VAL A 35 -45.64 -141.64 126.71
C VAL A 35 -46.88 -142.46 126.39
N THR A 36 -46.64 -143.71 126.02
CA THR A 36 -47.63 -144.80 125.95
C THR A 36 -47.88 -145.39 127.34
N SER A 37 -48.89 -146.26 127.45
CA SER A 37 -49.51 -146.83 128.67
C SER A 37 -50.20 -145.77 129.57
N ALA A 38 -51.52 -145.79 129.81
CA ALA A 38 -52.55 -146.84 129.88
C ALA A 38 -52.65 -147.57 131.23
N SER A 39 -53.25 -146.88 132.20
CA SER A 39 -54.05 -147.42 133.30
C SER A 39 -55.24 -146.47 133.52
N SER A 40 -56.50 -146.83 133.22
CA SER A 40 -57.36 -147.87 133.81
C SER A 40 -58.03 -147.48 135.14
N SER A 41 -58.85 -146.42 135.14
CA SER A 41 -60.10 -146.36 135.93
C SER A 41 -61.06 -145.26 135.40
N PRO A 42 -62.40 -145.40 135.56
CA PRO A 42 -63.34 -144.81 134.59
C PRO A 42 -64.46 -143.97 135.21
N SER A 43 -64.38 -142.63 135.19
CA SER A 43 -65.49 -141.77 135.67
C SER A 43 -65.61 -140.35 135.05
N MET A 44 -64.90 -140.01 133.97
CA MET A 44 -64.86 -138.63 133.43
C MET A 44 -65.20 -138.50 131.92
N LEU A 45 -65.69 -139.56 131.27
CA LEU A 45 -65.84 -139.59 129.81
C LEU A 45 -66.92 -138.64 129.23
N ARG A 46 -67.90 -138.17 130.01
CA ARG A 46 -68.97 -137.28 129.51
C ARG A 46 -68.58 -135.81 129.33
N ASP A 47 -67.56 -135.33 130.03
CA ASP A 47 -67.11 -133.94 129.89
C ASP A 47 -65.96 -133.79 128.88
N SER A 48 -65.22 -134.86 128.59
CA SER A 48 -64.28 -134.89 127.46
C SER A 48 -65.00 -134.60 126.14
N ASP A 49 -66.10 -135.30 125.83
CA ASP A 49 -66.84 -135.11 124.58
C ASP A 49 -67.46 -133.70 124.49
N LYS A 50 -67.98 -133.17 125.60
CA LYS A 50 -68.42 -131.76 125.66
C LYS A 50 -67.28 -130.79 125.38
N MET A 51 -66.10 -131.00 125.98
CA MET A 51 -64.97 -130.10 125.80
C MET A 51 -64.38 -130.20 124.38
N THR A 52 -64.36 -131.40 123.79
CA THR A 52 -64.01 -131.61 122.38
C THR A 52 -65.04 -130.98 121.44
N PHE A 53 -66.34 -131.03 121.77
CA PHE A 53 -67.39 -130.31 121.03
C PHE A 53 -67.22 -128.79 121.15
N GLN A 54 -66.99 -128.26 122.36
CA GLN A 54 -66.74 -126.84 122.59
C GLN A 54 -65.48 -126.34 121.87
N LEU A 55 -64.39 -127.12 121.88
CA LEU A 55 -63.18 -126.82 121.10
C LEU A 55 -63.43 -126.89 119.59
N SER A 56 -64.24 -127.84 119.12
CA SER A 56 -64.65 -127.93 117.71
C SER A 56 -65.49 -126.73 117.27
N GLU A 57 -66.46 -126.31 118.10
CA GLU A 57 -67.28 -125.11 117.87
C GLU A 57 -66.44 -123.83 117.94
N GLN A 58 -65.51 -123.70 118.90
CA GLN A 58 -64.55 -122.60 118.97
C GLN A 58 -63.62 -122.57 117.76
N VAL A 59 -63.12 -123.72 117.28
CA VAL A 59 -62.30 -123.79 116.05
C VAL A 59 -63.11 -123.46 114.81
N LYS A 60 -64.41 -123.82 114.77
CA LYS A 60 -65.35 -123.47 113.70
C LYS A 60 -65.68 -121.98 113.69
N ASP A 61 -65.89 -121.37 114.86
CA ASP A 61 -66.09 -119.93 114.99
C ASP A 61 -64.81 -119.15 114.70
N LEU A 62 -63.64 -119.54 115.23
CA LEU A 62 -62.35 -118.94 114.87
C LEU A 62 -62.04 -119.07 113.37
N LYS A 63 -62.43 -120.18 112.71
CA LYS A 63 -62.36 -120.30 111.24
C LYS A 63 -63.34 -119.35 110.53
N TYR A 64 -64.53 -119.12 111.09
CA TYR A 64 -65.50 -118.17 110.55
C TYR A 64 -65.00 -116.72 110.71
N GLN A 65 -64.53 -116.35 111.90
CA GLN A 65 -63.88 -115.07 112.19
C GLN A 65 -62.66 -114.84 111.29
N LEU A 66 -61.78 -115.83 111.13
CA LEU A 66 -60.61 -115.74 110.24
C LEU A 66 -61.04 -115.58 108.78
N LYS A 67 -62.06 -116.30 108.31
CA LYS A 67 -62.61 -116.15 106.95
C LYS A 67 -63.25 -114.77 106.76
N HIS A 68 -63.95 -114.26 107.77
CA HIS A 68 -64.51 -112.91 107.76
C HIS A 68 -63.41 -111.85 107.68
N GLN A 69 -62.43 -111.89 108.58
CA GLN A 69 -61.27 -110.98 108.60
C GLN A 69 -60.47 -111.05 107.29
N LEU A 70 -60.27 -112.25 106.72
CA LEU A 70 -59.65 -112.40 105.42
C LEU A 70 -60.48 -111.75 104.31
N SER A 71 -61.81 -111.90 104.32
CA SER A 71 -62.68 -111.27 103.33
C SER A 71 -62.73 -109.74 103.46
N GLU A 72 -62.68 -109.19 104.68
CA GLU A 72 -62.56 -107.75 104.92
C GLU A 72 -61.18 -107.23 104.49
N TYR A 73 -60.11 -107.98 104.77
CA TYR A 73 -58.77 -107.66 104.29
C TYR A 73 -58.72 -107.64 102.75
N THR A 74 -59.30 -108.64 102.07
CA THR A 74 -59.40 -108.66 100.60
C THR A 74 -60.19 -107.46 100.07
N LYS A 75 -61.37 -107.13 100.62
CA LYS A 75 -62.14 -105.94 100.24
C LYS A 75 -61.35 -104.64 100.44
N LEU A 76 -60.62 -104.51 101.55
CA LEU A 76 -59.78 -103.34 101.86
C LEU A 76 -58.58 -103.26 100.91
N GLN A 77 -57.98 -104.40 100.55
CA GLN A 77 -56.91 -104.48 99.57
C GLN A 77 -57.40 -104.08 98.17
N GLU A 78 -58.55 -104.60 97.72
CA GLU A 78 -59.20 -104.26 96.45
C GLU A 78 -59.61 -102.78 96.38
N ASN A 79 -60.18 -102.23 97.45
CA ASN A 79 -60.51 -100.81 97.56
C ASN A 79 -59.24 -99.94 97.54
N SER A 80 -58.15 -100.39 98.18
CA SER A 80 -56.86 -99.69 98.17
C SER A 80 -56.18 -99.72 96.79
N THR A 81 -56.16 -100.86 96.09
CA THR A 81 -55.60 -100.97 94.74
C THR A 81 -56.45 -100.23 93.71
N SER A 82 -57.78 -100.29 93.82
CA SER A 82 -58.70 -99.51 92.98
C SER A 82 -58.48 -98.00 93.15
N ARG A 83 -58.38 -97.49 94.37
CA ARG A 83 -58.04 -96.08 94.63
C ARG A 83 -56.66 -95.69 94.13
N THR A 84 -55.66 -96.57 94.30
CA THR A 84 -54.30 -96.32 93.79
C THR A 84 -54.31 -96.21 92.26
N ALA A 85 -55.02 -97.11 91.57
CA ALA A 85 -55.19 -97.06 90.12
C ALA A 85 -55.94 -95.79 89.66
N GLU A 86 -56.99 -95.37 90.38
CA GLU A 86 -57.70 -94.10 90.11
C GLU A 86 -56.76 -92.90 90.25
N TYR A 87 -55.93 -92.86 91.30
CA TYR A 87 -54.94 -91.79 91.48
C TYR A 87 -53.84 -91.81 90.43
N GLU A 88 -53.34 -92.98 90.03
CA GLU A 88 -52.36 -93.12 88.95
C GLU A 88 -52.92 -92.68 87.60
N GLU A 89 -54.18 -93.05 87.30
CA GLU A 89 -54.85 -92.61 86.08
C GLU A 89 -55.11 -91.10 86.10
N LYS A 90 -55.52 -90.53 87.24
CA LYS A 90 -55.67 -89.08 87.42
C LYS A 90 -54.33 -88.35 87.24
N LEU A 91 -53.24 -88.89 87.76
CA LEU A 91 -51.88 -88.37 87.53
C LEU A 91 -51.42 -88.53 86.08
N LYS A 92 -51.83 -89.58 85.38
CA LYS A 92 -51.60 -89.75 83.93
C LYS A 92 -52.36 -88.68 83.13
N ARG A 93 -53.67 -88.52 83.34
CA ARG A 93 -54.49 -87.46 82.73
C ARG A 93 -53.95 -86.06 83.02
N MET A 94 -53.51 -85.78 84.26
CA MET A 94 -52.88 -84.50 84.61
C MET A 94 -51.56 -84.27 83.86
N ARG A 95 -50.70 -85.28 83.72
CA ARG A 95 -49.46 -85.18 82.93
C ARG A 95 -49.73 -84.95 81.45
N GLU A 96 -50.78 -85.58 80.90
CA GLU A 96 -51.23 -85.37 79.52
C GLU A 96 -51.73 -83.94 79.30
N ILE A 97 -52.54 -83.41 80.23
CA ILE A 97 -53.02 -82.02 80.21
C ILE A 97 -51.85 -81.03 80.31
N PHE A 98 -50.91 -81.20 81.25
CA PHE A 98 -49.74 -80.32 81.37
C PHE A 98 -48.81 -80.41 80.15
N GLY A 99 -48.63 -81.62 79.59
CA GLY A 99 -47.86 -81.82 78.37
C GLY A 99 -48.47 -81.10 77.16
N GLN A 100 -49.80 -81.14 77.02
CA GLN A 100 -50.48 -80.39 75.96
C GLN A 100 -50.47 -78.88 76.22
N ALA A 101 -50.62 -78.44 77.48
CA ALA A 101 -50.52 -77.04 77.85
C ALA A 101 -49.13 -76.47 77.55
N SER A 102 -48.04 -77.20 77.84
CA SER A 102 -46.68 -76.77 77.46
C SER A 102 -46.53 -76.66 75.95
N LYS A 103 -46.94 -77.67 75.17
CA LYS A 103 -46.92 -77.62 73.71
C LYS A 103 -47.68 -76.42 73.15
N ASN A 104 -48.83 -76.08 73.72
CA ASN A 104 -49.61 -74.91 73.32
C ASN A 104 -48.86 -73.60 73.67
N ILE A 105 -48.28 -73.50 74.87
CA ILE A 105 -47.47 -72.34 75.30
C ILE A 105 -46.25 -72.15 74.38
N ASP A 106 -45.53 -73.22 74.04
CA ASP A 106 -44.36 -73.17 73.18
C ASP A 106 -44.73 -72.87 71.71
N GLY A 107 -45.90 -73.33 71.26
CA GLY A 107 -46.51 -72.90 69.99
C GLY A 107 -46.86 -71.40 69.98
N TYR A 108 -47.46 -70.88 71.05
CA TYR A 108 -47.73 -69.43 71.17
C TYR A 108 -46.43 -68.61 71.23
N ARG A 109 -45.39 -69.08 71.93
CA ARG A 109 -44.06 -68.44 71.95
C ARG A 109 -43.44 -68.36 70.55
N ALA A 110 -43.49 -69.44 69.78
CA ALA A 110 -43.02 -69.46 68.41
C ALA A 110 -43.84 -68.51 67.50
N SER A 111 -45.16 -68.46 67.68
CA SER A 111 -46.04 -67.53 66.95
C SER A 111 -45.80 -66.07 67.30
N ILE A 112 -45.48 -65.75 68.56
CA ILE A 112 -45.13 -64.40 69.01
C ILE A 112 -43.80 -63.99 68.37
N ALA A 113 -42.74 -64.80 68.52
CA ALA A 113 -41.43 -64.51 67.92
C ALA A 113 -41.50 -64.34 66.38
N SER A 114 -42.34 -65.13 65.70
CA SER A 114 -42.58 -64.97 64.26
C SER A 114 -43.30 -63.66 63.92
N LYS A 115 -44.17 -63.15 64.80
CA LYS A 115 -44.86 -61.87 64.61
C LYS A 115 -44.00 -60.67 65.00
N ASP A 116 -43.11 -60.80 65.97
CA ASP A 116 -42.12 -59.78 66.29
C ASP A 116 -41.18 -59.53 65.10
N VAL A 117 -40.71 -60.60 64.42
CA VAL A 117 -39.90 -60.49 63.19
C VAL A 117 -40.69 -59.83 62.03
N GLU A 118 -41.99 -60.12 61.91
CA GLU A 118 -42.87 -59.49 60.92
C GLU A 118 -43.08 -58.00 61.22
N ILE A 119 -43.21 -57.63 62.50
CA ILE A 119 -43.31 -56.24 62.97
C ILE A 119 -42.02 -55.47 62.68
N GLU A 120 -40.83 -56.01 63.00
CA GLU A 120 -39.57 -55.32 62.68
C GLU A 120 -39.38 -55.15 61.17
N LYS A 121 -39.72 -56.16 60.35
CA LYS A 121 -39.69 -56.03 58.89
C LYS A 121 -40.61 -54.91 58.39
N LEU A 122 -41.82 -54.81 58.92
CA LEU A 122 -42.78 -53.76 58.55
C LEU A 122 -42.34 -52.36 59.03
N LYS A 123 -41.59 -52.25 60.14
CA LYS A 123 -40.95 -50.99 60.54
C LYS A 123 -39.87 -50.57 59.55
N THR A 124 -38.97 -51.46 59.16
CA THR A 124 -37.93 -51.14 58.16
C THR A 124 -38.54 -50.74 56.82
N GLU A 125 -39.57 -51.45 56.35
CA GLU A 125 -40.30 -51.09 55.12
C GLU A 125 -41.00 -49.72 55.23
N LEU A 126 -41.51 -49.36 56.42
CA LEU A 126 -42.10 -48.03 56.69
C LEU A 126 -41.04 -46.92 56.71
N GLU A 127 -39.90 -47.14 57.36
CA GLU A 127 -38.77 -46.19 57.39
C GLU A 127 -38.21 -45.95 55.97
N GLU A 128 -38.03 -47.02 55.17
CA GLU A 128 -37.66 -46.91 53.75
C GLU A 128 -38.71 -46.18 52.90
N CYS A 129 -40.00 -46.27 53.24
CA CYS A 129 -41.04 -45.49 52.58
C CYS A 129 -40.94 -43.99 52.95
N GLN A 130 -40.75 -43.67 54.23
CA GLN A 130 -40.62 -42.29 54.71
C GLN A 130 -39.39 -41.57 54.14
N VAL A 131 -38.24 -42.26 54.06
CA VAL A 131 -37.02 -41.70 53.43
C VAL A 131 -37.25 -41.43 51.93
N ARG A 132 -37.95 -42.31 51.22
CA ARG A 132 -38.31 -42.10 49.81
C ARG A 132 -39.31 -40.96 49.63
N GLU A 133 -40.33 -40.85 50.49
CA GLU A 133 -41.29 -39.74 50.48
C GLU A 133 -40.58 -38.40 50.70
N GLN A 134 -39.69 -38.31 51.70
CA GLN A 134 -38.91 -37.11 51.97
C GLN A 134 -37.99 -36.74 50.79
N SER A 135 -37.38 -37.73 50.14
CA SER A 135 -36.58 -37.51 48.91
C SER A 135 -37.44 -36.97 47.76
N PHE A 136 -38.60 -37.58 47.47
CA PHE A 136 -39.51 -37.09 46.45
C PHE A 136 -40.03 -35.68 46.74
N LYS A 137 -40.32 -35.37 48.01
CA LYS A 137 -40.72 -34.03 48.44
C LYS A 137 -39.62 -33.00 48.19
N SER A 138 -38.38 -33.25 48.64
CA SER A 138 -37.25 -32.35 48.40
C SER A 138 -36.94 -32.16 46.91
N ASN A 139 -37.11 -33.21 46.10
CA ASN A 139 -36.99 -33.13 44.64
C ASN A 139 -38.10 -32.27 44.03
N SER A 140 -39.35 -32.42 44.50
CA SER A 140 -40.50 -31.61 44.04
C SER A 140 -40.34 -30.14 44.40
N GLU A 141 -39.89 -29.82 45.62
CA GLU A 141 -39.58 -28.45 46.05
C GLU A 141 -38.45 -27.84 45.21
N THR A 142 -37.42 -28.63 44.90
CA THR A 142 -36.32 -28.21 44.00
C THR A 142 -36.81 -27.94 42.57
N LEU A 143 -37.68 -28.79 42.03
CA LEU A 143 -38.28 -28.61 40.69
C LEU A 143 -39.23 -27.41 40.64
N GLN A 144 -39.98 -27.13 41.70
CA GLN A 144 -40.78 -25.92 41.80
C GLN A 144 -39.88 -24.67 41.76
N LEU A 145 -38.79 -24.65 42.54
CA LEU A 145 -37.84 -23.52 42.57
C LEU A 145 -37.11 -23.31 41.22
N THR A 146 -36.89 -24.36 40.41
CA THR A 146 -36.35 -24.18 39.05
C THR A 146 -37.41 -23.68 38.08
N MET A 147 -38.66 -24.16 38.19
CA MET A 147 -39.79 -23.67 37.39
C MET A 147 -40.10 -22.20 37.67
N GLU A 148 -40.06 -21.77 38.93
CA GLU A 148 -40.23 -20.36 39.33
C GLU A 148 -39.12 -19.47 38.73
N LYS A 149 -37.85 -19.90 38.80
CA LYS A 149 -36.72 -19.19 38.17
C LYS A 149 -36.90 -19.07 36.65
N LEU A 150 -37.26 -20.16 35.96
CA LEU A 150 -37.53 -20.15 34.52
C LEU A 150 -38.70 -19.21 34.17
N ASN A 151 -39.77 -19.20 34.96
CA ASN A 151 -40.89 -18.27 34.78
C ASN A 151 -40.47 -16.79 34.97
N THR A 152 -39.60 -16.49 35.94
CA THR A 152 -39.07 -15.13 36.10
C THR A 152 -38.19 -14.70 34.93
N GLU A 153 -37.41 -15.61 34.35
CA GLU A 153 -36.55 -15.31 33.20
C GLU A 153 -37.32 -15.22 31.88
N ILE A 154 -38.33 -16.06 31.66
CA ILE A 154 -39.28 -15.89 30.54
C ILE A 154 -39.99 -14.53 30.65
N THR A 155 -40.32 -14.09 31.86
CA THR A 155 -40.93 -12.78 32.11
C THR A 155 -39.95 -11.62 31.89
N SER A 156 -38.69 -11.76 32.31
CA SER A 156 -37.63 -10.76 32.09
C SER A 156 -37.37 -10.56 30.59
N GLN A 157 -37.19 -11.64 29.84
CA GLN A 157 -36.95 -11.64 28.40
C GLN A 157 -38.16 -11.10 27.62
N LYS A 158 -39.38 -11.51 27.99
CA LYS A 158 -40.62 -10.99 27.38
C LYS A 158 -40.77 -9.48 27.59
N SER A 159 -40.37 -8.96 28.75
CA SER A 159 -40.33 -7.52 29.02
C SER A 159 -39.26 -6.84 28.16
N PHE A 160 -38.03 -7.36 28.15
CA PHE A 160 -36.91 -6.84 27.36
C PHE A 160 -37.24 -6.75 25.86
N TYR A 161 -37.55 -7.88 25.22
CA TYR A 161 -37.92 -7.89 23.79
C TYR A 161 -39.19 -7.07 23.52
N GLY A 162 -40.15 -7.04 24.45
CA GLY A 162 -41.35 -6.19 24.35
C GLY A 162 -41.06 -4.68 24.37
N THR A 163 -39.96 -4.24 24.98
CA THR A 163 -39.48 -2.85 24.91
C THR A 163 -38.67 -2.57 23.65
N GLU A 164 -37.83 -3.52 23.23
CA GLU A 164 -37.01 -3.39 22.01
C GLU A 164 -37.88 -3.35 20.75
N ILE A 165 -38.93 -4.19 20.66
CA ILE A 165 -39.91 -4.15 19.57
C ILE A 165 -40.55 -2.75 19.46
N LYS A 166 -41.01 -2.17 20.59
CA LYS A 166 -41.59 -0.81 20.60
C LYS A 166 -40.59 0.26 20.17
N ARG A 167 -39.31 0.11 20.53
CA ARG A 167 -38.23 1.01 20.11
C ARG A 167 -37.98 0.93 18.60
N LEU A 168 -37.94 -0.29 18.04
CA LEU A 168 -37.76 -0.54 16.61
C LEU A 168 -38.98 -0.07 15.80
N GLU A 169 -40.21 -0.30 16.28
CA GLU A 169 -41.43 0.26 15.68
C GLU A 169 -41.39 1.78 15.63
N SER A 170 -41.02 2.44 16.74
CA SER A 170 -40.90 3.90 16.79
C SER A 170 -39.88 4.42 15.78
N LYS A 171 -38.72 3.77 15.67
CA LYS A 171 -37.70 4.12 14.66
C LYS A 171 -38.20 3.89 13.23
N ASN A 172 -38.93 2.81 12.98
CA ASN A 172 -39.48 2.50 11.66
C ASN A 172 -40.55 3.53 11.23
N ARG A 173 -41.42 3.95 12.16
CA ARG A 173 -42.38 5.04 11.93
C ARG A 173 -41.66 6.35 11.61
N GLN A 174 -40.60 6.71 12.35
CA GLN A 174 -39.78 7.90 12.08
C GLN A 174 -39.13 7.88 10.69
N LEU A 175 -38.49 6.76 10.33
CA LEU A 175 -37.88 6.57 9.01
C LEU A 175 -38.91 6.62 7.87
N SER A 176 -40.10 6.06 8.08
CA SER A 176 -41.20 6.12 7.11
C SER A 176 -41.66 7.58 6.87
N THR A 177 -41.78 8.39 7.93
CA THR A 177 -42.10 9.82 7.80
C THR A 177 -40.99 10.59 7.06
N GLN A 178 -39.72 10.29 7.35
CA GLN A 178 -38.58 10.91 6.65
C GLN A 178 -38.54 10.52 5.16
N LEU A 179 -38.92 9.28 4.82
CA LEU A 179 -38.99 8.81 3.43
C LEU A 179 -40.08 9.55 2.64
N GLU A 180 -41.29 9.70 3.19
CA GLU A 180 -42.36 10.45 2.53
C GLU A 180 -42.06 11.95 2.41
N GLN A 181 -41.43 12.56 3.42
CA GLN A 181 -40.92 13.93 3.31
C GLN A 181 -39.91 14.07 2.16
N THR A 182 -38.93 13.16 2.08
CA THR A 182 -37.90 13.16 1.03
C THR A 182 -38.52 12.96 -0.37
N LYS A 183 -39.52 12.09 -0.51
CA LYS A 183 -40.30 11.93 -1.76
C LYS A 183 -41.03 13.22 -2.13
N HIS A 184 -41.65 13.90 -1.16
CA HIS A 184 -42.33 15.17 -1.39
C HIS A 184 -41.35 16.23 -1.90
N ASP A 185 -40.22 16.41 -1.22
CA ASP A 185 -39.21 17.40 -1.59
C ASP A 185 -38.58 17.11 -2.97
N TYR A 186 -38.39 15.83 -3.31
CA TYR A 186 -37.97 15.42 -4.64
C TYR A 186 -38.99 15.78 -5.73
N GLU A 187 -40.29 15.50 -5.53
CA GLU A 187 -41.32 15.89 -6.49
C GLU A 187 -41.49 17.43 -6.59
N GLN A 188 -41.28 18.17 -5.50
CA GLN A 188 -41.22 19.64 -5.54
C GLN A 188 -40.01 20.14 -6.34
N TYR A 189 -38.83 19.56 -6.14
CA TYR A 189 -37.62 19.87 -6.92
C TYR A 189 -37.83 19.59 -8.41
N LYS A 190 -38.36 18.40 -8.75
CA LYS A 190 -38.70 17.96 -10.11
C LYS A 190 -39.67 18.91 -10.80
N LYS A 191 -40.71 19.38 -10.11
CA LYS A 191 -41.63 20.43 -10.61
C LYS A 191 -40.90 21.76 -10.89
N ARG A 192 -40.08 22.23 -9.94
CA ARG A 192 -39.28 23.47 -10.12
C ARG A 192 -38.32 23.36 -11.32
N ALA A 193 -37.64 22.22 -11.46
CA ALA A 193 -36.74 21.95 -12.58
C ALA A 193 -37.48 21.92 -13.93
N HIS A 194 -38.66 21.29 -13.99
CA HIS A 194 -39.50 21.30 -15.20
C HIS A 194 -39.93 22.72 -15.59
N ILE A 195 -40.37 23.53 -14.62
CA ILE A 195 -40.76 24.94 -14.86
C ILE A 195 -39.57 25.77 -15.37
N LEU A 196 -38.37 25.58 -14.81
CA LEU A 196 -37.15 26.25 -15.28
C LEU A 196 -36.76 25.82 -16.71
N LEU A 197 -36.87 24.53 -17.04
CA LEU A 197 -36.59 24.01 -18.38
C LEU A 197 -37.62 24.51 -19.40
N GLN A 198 -38.90 24.58 -19.04
CA GLN A 198 -39.95 25.15 -19.88
C GLN A 198 -39.70 26.66 -20.12
N LYS A 199 -39.47 27.43 -19.05
CA LYS A 199 -39.16 28.86 -19.16
C LYS A 199 -37.90 29.12 -20.00
N ASN A 200 -36.87 28.27 -19.91
CA ASN A 200 -35.68 28.38 -20.76
C ASN A 200 -35.97 28.05 -22.23
N LYS A 201 -36.91 27.15 -22.55
CA LYS A 201 -37.39 26.95 -23.93
C LYS A 201 -38.18 28.15 -24.44
N GLU A 202 -39.02 28.75 -23.60
CA GLU A 202 -39.87 29.89 -23.96
C GLU A 202 -39.08 31.20 -24.10
N GLN A 203 -38.03 31.42 -23.28
CA GLN A 203 -37.15 32.58 -23.40
C GLN A 203 -36.10 32.44 -24.51
N LYS A 204 -35.86 31.23 -25.04
CA LYS A 204 -34.97 31.00 -26.18
C LYS A 204 -35.75 31.01 -27.49
N SER A 205 -35.87 32.20 -28.07
CA SER A 205 -35.85 32.32 -29.53
C SER A 205 -34.45 31.95 -30.04
N ASP A 206 -34.10 30.66 -29.96
CA ASP A 206 -32.85 30.16 -30.54
C ASP A 206 -32.85 30.35 -32.06
N VAL A 207 -34.02 30.46 -32.70
CA VAL A 207 -34.17 30.92 -34.09
C VAL A 207 -33.55 32.29 -34.32
N GLY A 208 -33.81 33.28 -33.44
CA GLY A 208 -33.22 34.62 -33.56
C GLY A 208 -31.69 34.59 -33.51
N ARG A 209 -31.15 33.91 -32.50
CA ARG A 209 -29.69 33.79 -32.32
C ARG A 209 -29.01 32.91 -33.38
N ILE A 210 -29.70 31.92 -33.93
CA ILE A 210 -29.22 31.14 -35.08
C ILE A 210 -29.18 32.02 -36.33
N ASN A 211 -30.21 32.84 -36.57
CA ASN A 211 -30.23 33.77 -37.71
C ASN A 211 -29.11 34.82 -37.61
N GLU A 212 -28.89 35.42 -36.43
CA GLU A 212 -27.77 36.34 -36.16
C GLU A 212 -26.41 35.70 -36.44
N LEU A 213 -26.19 34.47 -35.98
CA LEU A 213 -24.96 33.72 -36.22
C LEU A 213 -24.79 33.32 -37.70
N GLN A 214 -25.88 32.98 -38.39
CA GLN A 214 -25.89 32.61 -39.80
C GLN A 214 -25.58 33.83 -40.69
N GLU A 215 -26.15 35.00 -40.38
CA GLU A 215 -25.81 36.25 -41.05
C GLU A 215 -24.34 36.63 -40.82
N LEU A 216 -23.85 36.53 -39.58
CA LEU A 216 -22.44 36.80 -39.27
C LEU A 216 -21.49 35.86 -40.02
N VAL A 217 -21.81 34.56 -40.12
CA VAL A 217 -21.03 33.59 -40.92
C VAL A 217 -21.06 33.96 -42.41
N GLN A 218 -22.19 34.43 -42.93
CA GLN A 218 -22.30 34.86 -44.32
C GLN A 218 -21.47 36.13 -44.59
N GLN A 219 -21.52 37.13 -43.69
CA GLN A 219 -20.71 38.35 -43.76
C GLN A 219 -19.20 38.02 -43.69
N MET A 220 -18.78 37.14 -42.76
CA MET A 220 -17.39 36.68 -42.63
C MET A 220 -16.92 35.93 -43.88
N THR A 221 -17.78 35.13 -44.50
CA THR A 221 -17.47 34.42 -45.75
C THR A 221 -17.24 35.41 -46.90
N VAL A 222 -18.09 36.42 -47.04
CA VAL A 222 -17.91 37.49 -48.05
C VAL A 222 -16.62 38.28 -47.81
N GLN A 223 -16.32 38.66 -46.57
CA GLN A 223 -15.05 39.33 -46.25
C GLN A 223 -13.83 38.45 -46.60
N LYS A 224 -13.86 37.16 -46.26
CA LYS A 224 -12.79 36.21 -46.62
C LYS A 224 -12.55 36.19 -48.13
N THR A 225 -13.62 36.03 -48.94
CA THR A 225 -13.47 36.00 -50.41
C THR A 225 -12.91 37.30 -50.98
N LYS A 226 -13.21 38.46 -50.38
CA LYS A 226 -12.60 39.74 -50.79
C LYS A 226 -11.09 39.77 -50.49
N TYR A 227 -10.67 39.33 -49.30
CA TYR A 227 -9.25 39.27 -48.96
C TYR A 227 -8.48 38.23 -49.79
N GLU A 228 -9.11 37.11 -50.17
CA GLU A 228 -8.52 36.12 -51.08
C GLU A 228 -8.29 36.69 -52.49
N VAL A 229 -9.22 37.51 -53.01
CA VAL A 229 -9.04 38.24 -54.28
C VAL A 229 -7.96 39.32 -54.16
N GLU A 230 -8.02 40.17 -53.13
CA GLU A 230 -7.04 41.24 -52.89
C GLU A 230 -5.61 40.68 -52.71
N GLN A 231 -5.48 39.51 -52.08
CA GLN A 231 -4.21 38.80 -51.96
C GLN A 231 -3.72 38.26 -53.31
N SER A 232 -4.62 37.77 -54.17
CA SER A 232 -4.27 37.33 -55.53
C SER A 232 -3.80 38.49 -56.41
N GLU A 233 -4.51 39.61 -56.40
CA GLU A 233 -4.13 40.83 -57.13
C GLU A 233 -2.76 41.36 -56.68
N LYS A 234 -2.50 41.35 -55.36
CA LYS A 234 -1.20 41.73 -54.80
C LYS A 234 -0.07 40.76 -55.17
N ALA A 235 -0.35 39.46 -55.24
CA ALA A 235 0.64 38.47 -55.69
C ALA A 235 0.97 38.63 -57.18
N GLU A 236 -0.02 38.91 -58.03
CA GLU A 236 0.17 39.19 -59.46
C GLU A 236 0.99 40.48 -59.66
N HIS A 237 0.66 41.56 -58.92
CA HIS A 237 1.46 42.78 -58.93
C HIS A 237 2.90 42.56 -58.42
N GLN A 238 3.11 41.70 -57.42
CA GLN A 238 4.46 41.34 -56.97
C GLN A 238 5.23 40.61 -58.08
N LEU A 239 4.62 39.64 -58.76
CA LEU A 239 5.26 38.91 -59.87
C LEU A 239 5.63 39.84 -61.04
N LEU A 240 4.78 40.82 -61.37
CA LEU A 240 5.08 41.83 -62.38
C LEU A 240 6.26 42.72 -61.97
N LEU A 241 6.30 43.15 -60.70
CA LEU A 241 7.41 43.95 -60.16
C LEU A 241 8.71 43.15 -60.09
N GLU A 242 8.66 41.87 -59.72
CA GLU A 242 9.83 40.97 -59.75
C GLU A 242 10.35 40.75 -61.17
N HIS A 243 9.47 40.63 -62.17
CA HIS A 243 9.86 40.55 -63.58
C HIS A 243 10.60 41.84 -64.02
N ASP A 244 10.05 43.00 -63.71
CA ASP A 244 10.65 44.28 -64.11
C ASP A 244 11.96 44.58 -63.36
N ILE A 245 12.07 44.17 -62.08
CA ILE A 245 13.33 44.20 -61.32
C ILE A 245 14.37 43.26 -61.94
N ARG A 246 14.02 42.03 -62.31
CA ARG A 246 14.95 41.11 -63.01
C ARG A 246 15.46 41.72 -64.32
N LYS A 247 14.55 42.25 -65.13
CA LYS A 247 14.87 42.92 -66.40
C LYS A 247 15.76 44.16 -66.22
N ALA A 248 15.60 44.89 -65.11
CA ALA A 248 16.50 45.99 -64.74
C ALA A 248 17.89 45.47 -64.30
N ILE A 249 17.95 44.39 -63.52
CA ILE A 249 19.21 43.73 -63.12
C ILE A 249 19.97 43.17 -64.33
N ASP A 250 19.28 42.53 -65.27
CA ASP A 250 19.88 42.04 -66.52
C ASP A 250 20.48 43.20 -67.33
N ARG A 251 19.75 44.33 -67.43
CA ARG A 251 20.24 45.53 -68.10
C ARG A 251 21.42 46.20 -67.37
N ILE A 252 21.47 46.11 -66.03
CA ILE A 252 22.63 46.54 -65.25
C ILE A 252 23.84 45.64 -65.57
N HIS A 253 23.71 44.31 -65.59
CA HIS A 253 24.80 43.40 -65.95
C HIS A 253 25.32 43.63 -67.38
N GLU A 254 24.43 43.94 -68.34
CA GLU A 254 24.81 44.33 -69.71
C GLU A 254 25.62 45.63 -69.74
N LEU A 255 25.23 46.63 -68.93
CA LEU A 255 25.95 47.89 -68.81
C LEU A 255 27.28 47.74 -68.05
N GLU A 256 27.34 46.91 -67.00
CA GLU A 256 28.55 46.60 -66.24
C GLU A 256 29.57 45.81 -67.07
N THR A 257 29.12 44.85 -67.88
CA THR A 257 30.01 44.15 -68.84
C THR A 257 30.48 45.10 -69.94
N SER A 258 29.62 46.00 -70.45
CA SER A 258 30.04 47.06 -71.37
C SER A 258 31.07 48.00 -70.72
N LEU A 259 30.88 48.39 -69.45
CA LEU A 259 31.85 49.20 -68.71
C LEU A 259 33.18 48.46 -68.54
N GLY A 260 33.15 47.21 -68.07
CA GLY A 260 34.35 46.38 -67.90
C GLY A 260 35.12 46.09 -69.20
N THR A 261 34.46 46.13 -70.37
CA THR A 261 35.18 46.13 -71.66
C THR A 261 35.85 47.46 -71.97
N LYS A 262 35.20 48.59 -71.67
CA LYS A 262 35.80 49.94 -71.80
C LYS A 262 36.95 50.14 -70.83
N ASP A 263 36.85 49.67 -69.60
CA ASP A 263 37.90 49.79 -68.59
C ASP A 263 39.14 48.97 -68.99
N LYS A 264 38.96 47.77 -69.57
CA LYS A 264 40.06 47.00 -70.17
C LYS A 264 40.74 47.78 -71.31
N ILE A 265 39.95 48.29 -72.26
CA ILE A 265 40.47 49.11 -73.37
C ILE A 265 41.20 50.36 -72.85
N ASN A 266 40.70 50.99 -71.78
CA ASN A 266 41.31 52.17 -71.16
C ASN A 266 42.63 51.82 -70.42
N VAL A 267 42.69 50.66 -69.77
CA VAL A 267 43.93 50.13 -69.16
C VAL A 267 44.97 49.80 -70.25
N ASP A 268 44.57 49.15 -71.34
CA ASP A 268 45.46 48.86 -72.47
C ASP A 268 45.96 50.14 -73.15
N LEU A 269 45.09 51.11 -73.43
CA LEU A 269 45.46 52.44 -73.94
C LEU A 269 46.38 53.20 -72.98
N THR A 270 46.14 53.10 -71.66
CA THR A 270 47.03 53.71 -70.65
C THR A 270 48.39 53.03 -70.63
N ARG A 271 48.45 51.70 -70.84
CA ARG A 271 49.72 50.97 -70.95
C ARG A 271 50.48 51.38 -72.20
N GLU A 272 49.82 51.42 -73.36
CA GLU A 272 50.40 51.85 -74.64
C GLU A 272 50.88 53.31 -74.58
N LYS A 273 50.10 54.21 -73.96
CA LYS A 273 50.53 55.59 -73.67
C LYS A 273 51.80 55.65 -72.83
N ASN A 274 51.88 54.86 -71.75
CA ASN A 274 53.04 54.85 -70.86
C ASN A 274 54.27 54.23 -71.56
N GLU A 275 54.09 53.21 -72.40
CA GLU A 275 55.14 52.63 -73.25
C GLU A 275 55.66 53.67 -74.27
N LEU A 276 54.77 54.45 -74.88
CA LEU A 276 55.11 55.54 -75.80
C LEU A 276 55.84 56.70 -75.09
N GLU A 277 55.38 57.12 -73.91
CA GLU A 277 56.02 58.17 -73.12
C GLU A 277 57.42 57.75 -72.63
N ALA A 278 57.59 56.48 -72.23
CA ALA A 278 58.91 55.93 -71.89
C ALA A 278 59.86 55.89 -73.11
N SER A 279 59.35 55.50 -74.28
CA SER A 279 60.13 55.53 -75.53
C SER A 279 60.50 56.96 -75.95
N MET A 280 59.59 57.92 -75.78
CA MET A 280 59.83 59.33 -76.05
C MET A 280 60.89 59.92 -75.10
N LEU A 281 60.83 59.57 -73.81
CA LEU A 281 61.83 59.97 -72.81
C LEU A 281 63.22 59.40 -73.16
N TYR A 282 63.30 58.15 -73.61
CA TYR A 282 64.55 57.54 -74.07
C TYR A 282 65.15 58.30 -75.27
N ILE A 283 64.32 58.69 -76.24
CA ILE A 283 64.73 59.53 -77.38
C ILE A 283 65.21 60.90 -76.91
N PHE A 284 64.51 61.57 -75.98
CA PHE A 284 64.93 62.85 -75.41
C PHE A 284 66.30 62.77 -74.73
N ILE A 285 66.55 61.72 -73.94
CA ILE A 285 67.86 61.47 -73.31
C ILE A 285 68.95 61.30 -74.38
N TYR A 286 68.67 60.55 -75.44
CA TYR A 286 69.63 60.32 -76.54
C TYR A 286 69.96 61.62 -77.29
N ILE A 287 68.96 62.45 -77.57
CA ILE A 287 69.12 63.79 -78.18
C ILE A 287 69.93 64.71 -77.27
N TYR A 288 69.64 64.73 -75.96
CA TYR A 288 70.36 65.55 -75.00
C TYR A 288 71.85 65.19 -74.91
N ILE A 289 72.17 63.88 -74.86
CA ILE A 289 73.56 63.38 -74.89
C ILE A 289 74.27 63.80 -76.18
N TYR A 290 73.61 63.70 -77.32
CA TYR A 290 74.17 64.11 -78.62
C TYR A 290 74.46 65.62 -78.69
N ILE A 291 73.51 66.46 -78.23
CA ILE A 291 73.67 67.92 -78.18
C ILE A 291 74.82 68.31 -77.24
N TYR A 292 74.92 67.68 -76.07
CA TYR A 292 76.01 67.92 -75.12
C TYR A 292 77.38 67.59 -75.72
N PHE A 293 77.51 66.45 -76.41
CA PHE A 293 78.76 66.08 -77.09
C PHE A 293 79.11 67.06 -78.22
N LYS A 294 78.14 67.46 -79.04
CA LYS A 294 78.33 68.43 -80.14
C LYS A 294 78.82 69.77 -79.62
N LYS A 295 78.16 70.32 -78.60
CA LYS A 295 78.51 71.61 -77.99
C LYS A 295 79.90 71.61 -77.33
N LYS A 296 80.30 70.49 -76.72
CA LYS A 296 81.66 70.30 -76.19
C LYS A 296 82.72 70.29 -77.31
N ASN A 297 82.43 69.69 -78.46
CA ASN A 297 83.34 69.64 -79.59
C ASN A 297 83.48 71.01 -80.28
N GLU A 298 82.38 71.75 -80.43
CA GLU A 298 82.37 73.13 -80.92
C GLU A 298 83.18 74.07 -80.01
N SER A 299 83.09 73.91 -78.69
CA SER A 299 83.92 74.66 -77.74
C SER A 299 85.42 74.36 -77.89
N ALA A 300 85.80 73.13 -78.23
CA ALA A 300 87.20 72.76 -78.46
C ALA A 300 87.74 73.37 -79.77
N HIS A 301 86.94 73.38 -80.84
CA HIS A 301 87.29 74.07 -82.08
C HIS A 301 87.38 75.59 -81.90
N SER A 302 86.48 76.20 -81.11
CA SER A 302 86.55 77.62 -80.79
C SER A 302 87.85 78.02 -80.06
N LEU A 303 88.35 77.17 -79.16
CA LEU A 303 89.60 77.43 -78.45
C LEU A 303 90.81 77.40 -79.40
N LEU A 304 90.88 76.38 -80.26
CA LEU A 304 91.93 76.22 -81.26
C LEU A 304 91.96 77.39 -82.26
N LEU A 305 90.78 77.92 -82.63
CA LEU A 305 90.66 79.06 -83.54
C LEU A 305 91.22 80.35 -82.93
N ILE A 306 90.97 80.59 -81.63
CA ILE A 306 91.52 81.74 -80.89
C ILE A 306 93.06 81.64 -80.79
N GLU A 307 93.59 80.43 -80.55
CA GLU A 307 95.03 80.19 -80.47
C GLU A 307 95.74 80.43 -81.82
N LEU A 308 95.17 79.92 -82.92
CA LEU A 308 95.60 80.21 -84.29
C LEU A 308 95.50 81.70 -84.65
N GLN A 309 94.46 82.40 -84.20
CA GLN A 309 94.28 83.82 -84.48
C GLN A 309 95.28 84.69 -83.70
N SER A 310 95.62 84.33 -82.45
CA SER A 310 96.64 85.04 -81.68
C SER A 310 98.05 84.87 -82.25
N THR A 311 98.39 83.67 -82.76
CA THR A 311 99.67 83.43 -83.45
C THR A 311 99.77 84.17 -84.78
N LEU A 312 98.66 84.30 -85.53
CA LEU A 312 98.61 85.12 -86.74
C LEU A 312 98.86 86.62 -86.43
N THR A 313 98.29 87.13 -85.34
CA THR A 313 98.46 88.54 -84.92
C THR A 313 99.92 88.85 -84.57
N ASN A 314 100.59 87.97 -83.82
CA ASN A 314 102.01 88.12 -83.50
C ASN A 314 102.92 88.19 -84.74
N TYR A 315 102.62 87.41 -85.79
CA TYR A 315 103.35 87.53 -87.07
C TYR A 315 103.09 88.87 -87.76
N GLN A 316 101.85 89.37 -87.74
CA GLN A 316 101.48 90.66 -88.31
C GLN A 316 102.20 91.82 -87.60
N ASP A 317 102.27 91.80 -86.27
CA ASP A 317 102.97 92.83 -85.49
C ASP A 317 104.50 92.78 -85.66
N THR A 318 105.08 91.59 -85.83
CA THR A 318 106.50 91.46 -86.16
C THR A 318 106.82 92.07 -87.53
N LEU A 319 105.92 91.92 -88.51
CA LEU A 319 106.02 92.55 -89.83
C LEU A 319 105.92 94.09 -89.75
N ASN A 320 104.97 94.59 -88.95
CA ASN A 320 104.79 96.02 -88.70
C ASN A 320 106.04 96.67 -88.07
N GLN A 321 106.69 96.00 -87.11
CA GLN A 321 107.93 96.48 -86.49
C GLN A 321 109.09 96.56 -87.49
N LEU A 322 109.21 95.60 -88.41
CA LEU A 322 110.19 95.63 -89.50
C LEU A 322 109.95 96.79 -90.48
N GLN A 323 108.69 97.12 -90.80
CA GLN A 323 108.38 98.31 -91.60
C GLN A 323 108.70 99.62 -90.86
N GLN A 324 108.41 99.72 -89.56
CA GLN A 324 108.77 100.91 -88.77
C GLN A 324 110.29 101.10 -88.65
N LEU A 325 111.07 100.02 -88.49
CA LEU A 325 112.54 100.08 -88.48
C LEU A 325 113.10 100.60 -89.80
N LYS A 326 112.58 100.12 -90.93
CA LYS A 326 113.00 100.59 -92.27
C LYS A 326 112.66 102.07 -92.48
N LEU A 327 111.46 102.49 -92.08
CA LEU A 327 111.04 103.90 -92.14
C LEU A 327 111.92 104.81 -91.26
N LYS A 328 112.34 104.32 -90.08
CA LYS A 328 113.32 105.02 -89.23
C LYS A 328 114.68 105.17 -89.92
N GLN A 329 115.14 104.16 -90.64
CA GLN A 329 116.43 104.17 -91.31
C GLN A 329 116.49 105.20 -92.46
N ASP A 330 115.45 105.24 -93.30
CA ASP A 330 115.29 106.28 -94.33
C ASP A 330 115.23 107.69 -93.71
N MET A 331 114.50 107.86 -92.59
CA MET A 331 114.42 109.13 -91.86
C MET A 331 115.78 109.58 -91.29
N THR A 332 116.59 108.67 -90.75
CA THR A 332 117.95 109.00 -90.27
C THR A 332 118.85 109.42 -91.42
N GLN A 333 118.76 108.75 -92.57
CA GLN A 333 119.58 109.09 -93.74
C GLN A 333 119.18 110.44 -94.34
N ARG A 334 117.88 110.77 -94.33
CA ARG A 334 117.34 112.11 -94.66
C ARG A 334 117.82 113.19 -93.68
N HIS A 335 117.97 112.86 -92.40
CA HIS A 335 118.46 113.79 -91.37
C HIS A 335 119.93 114.14 -91.57
N ILE A 336 120.75 113.19 -92.03
CA ILE A 336 122.18 113.44 -92.33
C ILE A 336 122.34 114.33 -93.58
N GLU A 337 121.52 114.13 -94.63
CA GLU A 337 121.46 115.07 -95.77
C GLU A 337 121.05 116.49 -95.32
N LEU A 338 120.08 116.59 -94.41
CA LEU A 338 119.64 117.86 -93.85
C LEU A 338 120.68 118.51 -92.93
N GLU A 339 121.46 117.75 -92.16
CA GLU A 339 122.57 118.27 -91.36
C GLU A 339 123.71 118.81 -92.23
N MET A 340 124.10 118.12 -93.31
CA MET A 340 125.04 118.70 -94.28
C MET A 340 124.48 119.98 -94.90
N ARG A 341 123.20 120.00 -95.25
CA ARG A 341 122.57 121.17 -95.86
C ARG A 341 122.40 122.35 -94.89
N ILE A 342 122.17 122.07 -93.60
CA ILE A 342 122.17 123.08 -92.53
C ILE A 342 123.59 123.60 -92.32
N HIS A 343 124.62 122.76 -92.29
CA HIS A 343 126.00 123.20 -92.14
C HIS A 343 126.49 124.07 -93.31
N GLU A 344 126.15 123.72 -94.57
CA GLU A 344 126.38 124.57 -95.75
C GLU A 344 125.66 125.94 -95.61
N LEU A 345 124.40 125.91 -95.16
CA LEU A 345 123.62 127.12 -94.94
C LEU A 345 124.17 127.94 -93.77
N GLU A 346 124.73 127.32 -92.73
CA GLU A 346 125.32 127.99 -91.57
C GLU A 346 126.69 128.60 -91.88
N GLU A 347 127.53 128.01 -92.74
CA GLU A 347 128.73 128.69 -93.24
C GLU A 347 128.38 129.90 -94.12
N ALA A 348 127.36 129.76 -94.98
CA ALA A 348 126.82 130.89 -95.74
C ALA A 348 126.25 131.98 -94.81
N ASN A 349 125.50 131.59 -93.77
CA ASN A 349 124.91 132.52 -92.81
C ASN A 349 125.95 133.13 -91.87
N GLN A 350 127.05 132.44 -91.54
CA GLN A 350 128.19 133.01 -90.81
C GLN A 350 128.96 134.00 -91.68
N THR A 351 129.12 133.74 -92.97
CA THR A 351 129.72 134.69 -93.92
C THR A 351 128.86 135.95 -94.05
N ILE A 352 127.53 135.79 -94.13
CA ILE A 352 126.57 136.90 -94.12
C ILE A 352 126.54 137.61 -92.74
N HIS A 353 126.63 136.89 -91.62
CA HIS A 353 126.70 137.48 -90.28
C HIS A 353 128.03 138.19 -90.01
N GLN A 354 129.16 137.82 -90.62
CA GLN A 354 130.37 138.65 -90.53
C GLN A 354 130.20 139.97 -91.28
N GLN A 355 129.48 139.97 -92.41
CA GLN A 355 129.17 141.19 -93.16
C GLN A 355 128.11 142.06 -92.45
N LEU A 356 127.09 141.46 -91.84
CA LEU A 356 126.07 142.16 -91.04
C LEU A 356 126.62 142.62 -89.67
N LYS A 357 127.42 141.82 -88.96
CA LYS A 357 127.89 142.17 -87.61
C LYS A 357 129.03 143.20 -87.60
N LEU A 358 129.69 143.44 -88.74
CA LEU A 358 130.48 144.66 -88.97
C LEU A 358 129.61 145.92 -89.18
N LYS A 359 128.27 145.80 -89.16
CA LYS A 359 127.29 146.89 -89.20
C LYS A 359 126.35 146.93 -87.98
N ASP A 360 125.96 145.77 -87.45
CA ASP A 360 125.10 145.68 -86.26
C ASP A 360 125.85 145.84 -84.93
N ASN A 361 127.19 145.96 -84.95
CA ASN A 361 128.02 146.29 -83.79
C ASN A 361 127.76 147.71 -83.22
N GLU A 362 126.92 148.52 -83.88
CA GLU A 362 126.73 149.95 -83.59
C GLU A 362 125.39 150.25 -82.88
N ILE A 363 124.48 149.27 -82.76
CA ILE A 363 123.13 149.45 -82.16
C ILE A 363 122.88 148.46 -80.99
N GLU A 364 123.19 148.95 -79.79
CA GLU A 364 122.24 149.08 -78.67
C GLU A 364 121.58 147.80 -78.11
N LYS A 365 122.17 147.10 -77.12
CA LYS A 365 122.03 147.34 -75.65
C LYS A 365 120.58 147.49 -75.12
N LEU A 366 120.10 146.47 -74.38
CA LEU A 366 119.29 146.49 -73.10
C LEU A 366 118.04 145.58 -73.07
N ILE A 367 117.76 145.02 -71.87
CA ILE A 367 116.44 144.58 -71.33
C ILE A 367 115.78 143.31 -71.98
N ILE A 368 114.87 142.50 -71.38
CA ILE A 368 114.59 141.94 -70.03
C ILE A 368 113.05 141.61 -69.90
N SER A 369 112.70 140.38 -69.46
CA SER A 369 111.44 139.94 -68.75
C SER A 369 110.05 139.72 -69.43
N THR A 370 109.43 138.55 -69.07
CA THR A 370 107.98 138.31 -68.70
C THR A 370 106.87 138.11 -69.81
N PRO A 371 105.52 137.96 -69.54
CA PRO A 371 104.83 136.66 -69.23
C PRO A 371 103.41 136.40 -69.88
N THR A 372 102.68 135.32 -69.49
CA THR A 372 101.17 135.13 -69.32
C THR A 372 100.37 134.01 -70.10
N SER A 373 99.65 133.13 -69.34
CA SER A 373 98.48 132.18 -69.50
C SER A 373 97.90 131.51 -70.82
N PRO A 374 97.54 130.18 -70.78
CA PRO A 374 96.73 129.42 -71.81
C PRO A 374 95.58 128.43 -71.30
N PRO A 375 94.74 127.77 -72.17
CA PRO A 375 93.57 126.87 -71.81
C PRO A 375 93.33 125.51 -72.59
N ALA A 376 92.18 124.81 -72.35
CA ALA A 376 91.41 123.77 -73.16
C ALA A 376 91.86 122.26 -73.26
N GLU A 377 91.14 121.24 -73.83
CA GLU A 377 89.75 120.58 -73.80
C GLU A 377 89.72 119.42 -74.90
N GLU A 378 88.92 118.32 -75.06
CA GLU A 378 87.84 117.44 -74.46
C GLU A 378 88.02 115.96 -75.09
N VAL A 379 87.21 114.86 -75.31
CA VAL A 379 85.83 114.21 -75.18
C VAL A 379 85.96 112.66 -75.63
N ASN A 380 85.08 111.61 -75.79
CA ASN A 380 83.64 111.17 -75.62
C ASN A 380 83.38 109.59 -75.76
N ASN A 381 82.37 108.97 -75.07
CA ASN A 381 81.54 107.71 -75.34
C ASN A 381 82.20 106.28 -75.64
N ILE A 382 81.56 105.09 -75.92
CA ILE A 382 80.16 104.53 -76.17
C ILE A 382 79.94 103.00 -75.84
N GLN A 383 78.73 102.60 -75.35
CA GLN A 383 77.80 101.40 -75.52
C GLN A 383 78.10 99.82 -75.33
N PRO A 384 77.06 98.92 -75.04
CA PRO A 384 77.13 97.71 -74.11
C PRO A 384 76.16 96.41 -74.29
N LEU A 385 75.89 95.58 -73.21
CA LEU A 385 74.82 94.51 -72.87
C LEU A 385 75.00 92.96 -73.18
N VAL A 386 74.27 91.86 -72.74
CA VAL A 386 72.88 91.45 -72.22
C VAL A 386 72.82 90.22 -71.16
N LYS A 387 71.71 89.41 -70.97
CA LYS A 387 71.33 88.50 -69.78
C LYS A 387 70.23 87.32 -69.93
N GLU A 388 70.05 86.41 -68.90
CA GLU A 388 68.94 85.44 -68.35
C GLU A 388 67.94 84.52 -69.19
N ASP A 389 66.98 83.61 -68.74
CA ASP A 389 66.70 82.49 -67.70
C ASP A 389 65.32 81.72 -68.02
N GLU A 390 64.52 80.77 -67.39
CA GLU A 390 64.22 80.01 -66.07
C GLU A 390 63.64 78.52 -66.30
N LEU A 391 62.71 77.67 -65.68
CA LEU A 391 61.59 77.54 -64.63
C LEU A 391 61.22 76.01 -64.19
N ASP A 392 60.01 75.61 -63.62
CA ASP A 392 59.70 74.37 -62.74
C ASP A 392 58.22 73.66 -62.73
N VAL A 393 57.88 72.55 -61.96
CA VAL A 393 56.56 72.10 -61.22
C VAL A 393 56.08 70.55 -61.03
N TYR A 394 55.47 70.11 -59.84
CA TYR A 394 54.30 69.12 -59.53
C TYR A 394 54.34 67.82 -58.55
N GLY A 395 53.17 67.26 -57.99
CA GLY A 395 52.96 65.91 -57.27
C GLY A 395 51.61 65.57 -56.43
N MET A 396 51.19 64.29 -56.08
CA MET A 396 49.95 63.88 -55.22
C MET A 396 49.62 62.35 -54.79
N CYS A 397 48.53 62.04 -53.97
CA CYS A 397 47.67 60.77 -53.70
C CYS A 397 47.95 59.67 -52.55
N VAL A 398 47.11 58.69 -52.02
CA VAL A 398 45.61 58.40 -51.72
C VAL A 398 45.21 57.00 -50.98
N TYR A 399 43.99 56.79 -50.36
CA TYR A 399 43.18 55.53 -49.90
C TYR A 399 43.50 54.65 -48.60
N ASN A 400 42.75 53.67 -47.92
CA ASN A 400 41.45 52.82 -47.90
C ASN A 400 41.07 52.27 -46.41
N ILE A 401 40.26 51.27 -45.87
CA ILE A 401 39.26 50.12 -46.16
C ILE A 401 38.47 49.55 -44.85
N HIS A 402 37.47 48.58 -44.84
CA HIS A 402 36.61 48.09 -43.65
C HIS A 402 35.78 46.71 -43.72
N ILE A 403 35.75 45.74 -42.74
CA ILE A 403 34.83 44.51 -42.61
C ILE A 403 34.74 43.88 -41.16
N TYR A 404 33.56 43.53 -40.53
CA TYR A 404 33.32 42.36 -39.58
C TYR A 404 31.90 42.18 -38.83
N ILE A 405 30.70 42.14 -39.45
CA ILE A 405 29.43 41.83 -38.69
C ILE A 405 28.40 40.97 -39.47
N TYR A 406 28.25 39.67 -39.18
CA TYR A 406 27.05 38.89 -39.61
C TYR A 406 26.72 37.54 -38.89
N ILE A 407 27.60 36.97 -38.06
CA ILE A 407 27.48 35.54 -37.65
C ILE A 407 26.74 35.30 -36.30
N LEU A 408 26.51 36.33 -35.48
CA LEU A 408 26.17 36.14 -34.05
C LEU A 408 24.67 35.91 -33.73
N THR A 409 23.75 36.06 -34.68
CA THR A 409 22.30 36.12 -34.41
C THR A 409 21.54 34.80 -34.47
N ALA A 410 22.09 33.75 -35.09
CA ALA A 410 21.35 32.50 -35.36
C ALA A 410 21.18 31.56 -34.14
N LEU A 411 22.03 31.69 -33.10
CA LEU A 411 22.14 30.70 -32.02
C LEU A 411 21.13 30.87 -30.86
N PHE A 412 20.40 31.99 -30.79
CA PHE A 412 19.57 32.30 -29.62
C PHE A 412 18.15 31.69 -29.65
N PHE A 413 17.64 31.30 -30.82
CA PHE A 413 16.23 30.89 -30.97
C PHE A 413 15.93 29.45 -30.55
N LEU A 414 16.89 28.53 -30.69
CA LEU A 414 16.68 27.09 -30.43
C LEU A 414 16.58 26.72 -28.94
N ALA A 415 17.08 27.57 -28.04
CA ALA A 415 17.09 27.31 -26.61
C ALA A 415 15.73 27.51 -25.92
N SER A 416 14.78 28.21 -26.56
CA SER A 416 13.53 28.64 -25.92
C SER A 416 12.37 27.63 -26.00
N MET A 417 12.47 26.60 -26.84
CA MET A 417 11.33 25.69 -27.12
C MET A 417 11.30 24.43 -26.24
N SER A 418 12.43 24.01 -25.68
CA SER A 418 12.53 22.80 -24.85
C SER A 418 11.86 22.95 -23.47
N SER A 419 11.76 24.16 -22.94
CA SER A 419 11.23 24.43 -21.58
C SER A 419 9.72 24.23 -21.43
N LEU A 420 8.96 24.21 -22.53
CA LEU A 420 7.48 24.21 -22.50
C LEU A 420 6.84 22.81 -22.39
N LEU A 421 7.59 21.73 -22.63
CA LEU A 421 7.05 20.36 -22.62
C LEU A 421 7.23 19.62 -21.28
N SER A 422 8.08 20.13 -20.38
CA SER A 422 8.45 19.45 -19.12
C SER A 422 7.29 19.29 -18.11
N PRO A 423 6.42 20.28 -17.84
CA PRO A 423 5.42 20.18 -16.77
C PRO A 423 4.37 19.09 -16.95
N LEU A 424 3.98 18.81 -18.20
CA LEU A 424 2.87 17.91 -18.53
C LEU A 424 3.19 16.42 -18.28
N VAL A 425 4.47 16.03 -18.32
CA VAL A 425 4.87 14.62 -18.17
C VAL A 425 5.01 14.21 -16.69
N LEU A 426 5.41 15.14 -15.80
CA LEU A 426 5.53 14.84 -14.37
C LEU A 426 4.18 14.70 -13.66
N GLN A 427 3.17 15.48 -14.06
CA GLN A 427 1.90 15.56 -13.33
C GLN A 427 1.10 14.24 -13.32
N GLN A 428 1.38 13.33 -14.27
CA GLN A 428 0.75 12.01 -14.34
C GLN A 428 1.30 10.99 -13.32
N HIS A 429 2.47 11.25 -12.71
CA HIS A 429 3.12 10.34 -11.77
C HIS A 429 2.97 10.72 -10.28
N GLN A 430 2.38 11.88 -9.96
CA GLN A 430 2.36 12.44 -8.59
C GLN A 430 1.09 12.15 -7.76
N ARG A 431 0.32 11.09 -8.07
CA ARG A 431 -0.77 10.60 -7.18
C ARG A 431 -0.74 9.10 -6.83
N PRO A 432 0.36 8.54 -6.30
CA PRO A 432 0.35 7.19 -5.74
C PRO A 432 -0.47 7.11 -4.43
N ASP A 433 -0.33 8.07 -3.51
CA ASP A 433 -0.90 7.97 -2.16
C ASP A 433 -2.44 8.00 -2.13
N GLU A 434 -3.08 8.79 -2.99
CA GLU A 434 -4.55 8.76 -3.12
C GLU A 434 -5.06 7.39 -3.59
N ARG A 435 -4.35 6.73 -4.52
CA ARG A 435 -4.70 5.37 -4.96
C ARG A 435 -4.52 4.36 -3.84
N ILE A 436 -3.39 4.40 -3.12
CA ILE A 436 -3.12 3.51 -1.99
C ILE A 436 -4.16 3.71 -0.87
N GLY A 437 -4.64 4.94 -0.66
CA GLY A 437 -5.74 5.24 0.26
C GLY A 437 -7.06 4.62 -0.17
N VAL A 438 -7.45 4.79 -1.44
CA VAL A 438 -8.68 4.20 -2.00
C VAL A 438 -8.62 2.68 -2.05
N GLU A 439 -7.49 2.08 -2.43
CA GLU A 439 -7.29 0.62 -2.45
C GLU A 439 -7.45 0.00 -1.06
N LYS A 440 -6.87 0.62 -0.01
CA LYS A 440 -7.09 0.21 1.38
C LYS A 440 -8.54 0.36 1.83
N GLN A 441 -9.25 1.39 1.35
CA GLN A 441 -10.68 1.58 1.64
C GLN A 441 -11.55 0.53 0.93
N VAL A 442 -11.26 0.21 -0.33
CA VAL A 442 -11.93 -0.86 -1.10
C VAL A 442 -11.69 -2.22 -0.46
N GLN A 443 -10.45 -2.53 -0.06
CA GLN A 443 -10.14 -3.78 0.64
C GLN A 443 -10.94 -3.89 1.95
N ARG A 444 -10.94 -2.84 2.80
CA ARG A 444 -11.70 -2.84 4.06
C ARG A 444 -13.21 -2.99 3.87
N LEU A 445 -13.76 -2.43 2.78
CA LEU A 445 -15.16 -2.61 2.40
C LEU A 445 -15.43 -4.04 1.90
N SER A 446 -14.48 -4.65 1.20
CA SER A 446 -14.56 -6.05 0.76
C SER A 446 -14.50 -7.03 1.94
N GLU A 447 -13.65 -6.77 2.94
CA GLU A 447 -13.56 -7.54 4.19
C GLU A 447 -14.88 -7.48 4.97
N MET A 448 -15.44 -6.27 5.16
CA MET A 448 -16.72 -6.07 5.83
C MET A 448 -17.90 -6.71 5.06
N LEU A 449 -17.87 -6.69 3.73
CA LEU A 449 -18.88 -7.34 2.89
C LEU A 449 -18.78 -8.88 2.97
N HIS A 450 -17.58 -9.43 3.05
CA HIS A 450 -17.38 -10.87 3.26
C HIS A 450 -17.86 -11.31 4.64
N GLU A 451 -17.52 -10.57 5.70
CA GLU A 451 -18.01 -10.83 7.06
C GLU A 451 -19.54 -10.77 7.12
N SER A 452 -20.16 -9.76 6.50
CA SER A 452 -21.61 -9.64 6.42
C SER A 452 -22.25 -10.80 5.64
N GLN A 453 -21.63 -11.26 4.55
CA GLN A 453 -22.10 -12.41 3.78
C GLN A 453 -22.04 -13.71 4.60
N ASP A 454 -21.00 -13.89 5.42
CA ASP A 454 -20.87 -15.07 6.29
C ASP A 454 -21.82 -15.03 7.48
N GLN A 455 -22.07 -13.84 8.07
CA GLN A 455 -23.14 -13.65 9.05
C GLN A 455 -24.52 -14.01 8.45
N VAL A 456 -24.80 -13.61 7.21
CA VAL A 456 -26.04 -13.99 6.49
C VAL A 456 -26.10 -15.50 6.22
N ASN A 457 -24.98 -16.16 5.90
CA ASN A 457 -24.91 -17.61 5.70
C ASN A 457 -25.14 -18.39 7.02
N ALA A 458 -24.58 -17.91 8.13
CA ALA A 458 -24.80 -18.45 9.46
C ALA A 458 -26.27 -18.30 9.91
N LEU A 459 -26.87 -17.11 9.72
CA LEU A 459 -28.27 -16.85 10.05
C LEU A 459 -29.23 -17.72 9.22
N LYS A 460 -29.00 -17.90 7.92
CA LYS A 460 -29.78 -18.84 7.08
C LYS A 460 -29.65 -20.29 7.55
N SER A 461 -28.49 -20.67 8.07
CA SER A 461 -28.25 -22.01 8.62
C SER A 461 -29.01 -22.22 9.94
N GLN A 462 -29.02 -21.21 10.81
CA GLN A 462 -29.85 -21.20 12.03
C GLN A 462 -31.35 -21.20 11.69
N GLU A 463 -31.78 -20.39 10.72
CA GLU A 463 -33.18 -20.35 10.24
C GLU A 463 -33.65 -21.72 9.74
N LYS A 464 -32.80 -22.45 9.02
CA LYS A 464 -33.10 -23.83 8.61
C LYS A 464 -33.28 -24.75 9.82
N VAL A 465 -32.33 -24.77 10.75
CA VAL A 465 -32.42 -25.61 11.97
C VAL A 465 -33.67 -25.27 12.79
N LEU A 466 -33.96 -23.99 13.01
CA LEU A 466 -35.15 -23.56 13.74
C LEU A 466 -36.45 -23.94 13.04
N LYS A 467 -36.51 -23.92 11.70
CA LYS A 467 -37.67 -24.42 10.94
C LYS A 467 -37.83 -25.93 11.04
N ASP A 468 -36.73 -26.69 11.09
CA ASP A 468 -36.76 -28.14 11.22
C ASP A 468 -37.09 -28.57 12.67
N GLU A 469 -36.63 -27.86 13.70
CA GLU A 469 -37.09 -28.07 15.09
C GLU A 469 -38.56 -27.65 15.28
N LEU A 470 -39.00 -26.52 14.71
CA LEU A 470 -40.40 -26.10 14.77
C LEU A 470 -41.31 -27.18 14.17
N ARG A 471 -40.94 -27.76 13.02
CA ARG A 471 -41.66 -28.90 12.39
C ARG A 471 -41.74 -30.13 13.30
N LYS A 472 -40.70 -30.44 14.08
CA LYS A 472 -40.74 -31.54 15.05
C LYS A 472 -41.71 -31.25 16.19
N ILE A 473 -41.70 -30.03 16.73
CA ILE A 473 -42.63 -29.59 17.78
C ILE A 473 -44.07 -29.67 17.25
N ASP A 474 -44.33 -29.09 16.08
CA ASP A 474 -45.59 -29.17 15.33
C ASP A 474 -46.08 -30.62 15.13
N ALA A 475 -45.17 -31.57 14.90
CA ALA A 475 -45.50 -32.98 14.73
C ALA A 475 -45.76 -33.69 16.07
N VAL A 476 -45.02 -33.35 17.13
CA VAL A 476 -45.23 -33.88 18.48
C VAL A 476 -46.55 -33.40 19.08
N GLU A 477 -46.90 -32.12 18.90
CA GLU A 477 -48.18 -31.55 19.33
C GLU A 477 -49.36 -32.25 18.62
N LYS A 478 -49.29 -32.41 17.29
CA LYS A 478 -50.29 -33.18 16.51
C LYS A 478 -50.36 -34.67 16.88
N ARG A 479 -49.28 -35.26 17.41
CA ARG A 479 -49.27 -36.63 17.96
C ARG A 479 -49.97 -36.69 19.34
N GLN A 480 -49.93 -35.62 20.14
CA GLN A 480 -50.61 -35.55 21.45
C GLN A 480 -52.12 -35.31 21.31
N ASP A 481 -52.54 -34.44 20.39
CA ASP A 481 -53.97 -34.17 20.11
C ASP A 481 -54.68 -35.30 19.35
N MET A 482 -53.96 -36.30 18.86
CA MET A 482 -54.55 -37.41 18.09
C MET A 482 -55.28 -38.41 19.00
N ASN A 483 -56.53 -38.75 18.62
CA ASN A 483 -57.31 -39.78 19.29
C ASN A 483 -56.58 -41.14 19.26
N VAL A 484 -56.06 -41.54 20.43
CA VAL A 484 -55.24 -42.76 20.62
C VAL A 484 -55.99 -44.03 20.22
N GLU A 485 -57.30 -44.10 20.45
CA GLU A 485 -58.12 -45.28 20.09
C GLU A 485 -58.29 -45.38 18.57
N TYR A 486 -58.38 -44.25 17.85
CA TYR A 486 -58.37 -44.25 16.39
C TYR A 486 -57.00 -44.70 15.84
N LEU A 487 -55.90 -44.15 16.37
CA LEU A 487 -54.55 -44.55 15.97
C LEU A 487 -54.31 -46.06 16.19
N LYS A 488 -54.65 -46.57 17.37
CA LYS A 488 -54.61 -48.00 17.73
C LYS A 488 -55.37 -48.87 16.72
N ASN A 489 -56.59 -48.47 16.34
CA ASN A 489 -57.39 -49.22 15.36
C ASN A 489 -56.75 -49.19 13.94
N VAL A 490 -56.13 -48.08 13.52
CA VAL A 490 -55.38 -48.02 12.26
C VAL A 490 -54.10 -48.89 12.31
N LEU A 491 -53.38 -48.89 13.43
CA LEU A 491 -52.18 -49.73 13.61
C LEU A 491 -52.51 -51.23 13.64
N ILE A 492 -53.59 -51.63 14.31
CA ILE A 492 -54.08 -53.02 14.26
C ILE A 492 -54.44 -53.40 12.82
N LYS A 493 -55.17 -52.54 12.10
CA LYS A 493 -55.52 -52.79 10.70
C LYS A 493 -54.29 -52.87 9.77
N PHE A 494 -53.22 -52.14 10.06
CA PHE A 494 -51.96 -52.23 9.32
C PHE A 494 -51.20 -53.54 9.60
N LEU A 495 -51.07 -53.93 10.87
CA LEU A 495 -50.40 -55.17 11.26
C LEU A 495 -51.11 -56.41 10.68
N MET A 496 -52.44 -56.36 10.58
CA MET A 496 -53.30 -57.40 10.02
C MET A 496 -53.53 -57.28 8.50
N SER A 497 -52.95 -56.28 7.82
CA SER A 497 -53.07 -56.12 6.37
C SER A 497 -52.01 -56.96 5.64
N GLU A 498 -52.44 -57.74 4.65
CA GLU A 498 -51.54 -58.39 3.69
C GLU A 498 -50.82 -57.34 2.82
N ASN A 499 -51.51 -56.25 2.46
CA ASN A 499 -50.92 -55.11 1.76
C ASN A 499 -50.58 -54.00 2.76
N LYS A 500 -49.37 -54.02 3.29
CA LYS A 500 -48.86 -53.00 4.22
C LYS A 500 -48.47 -51.70 3.52
N GLN A 501 -47.89 -51.80 2.32
CA GLN A 501 -47.43 -50.64 1.53
C GLN A 501 -48.56 -49.64 1.23
N ALA A 502 -49.78 -50.11 0.92
CA ALA A 502 -50.95 -49.24 0.71
C ALA A 502 -51.39 -48.46 1.97
N MET A 503 -51.04 -48.94 3.16
CA MET A 503 -51.36 -48.31 4.45
C MET A 503 -50.24 -47.36 4.93
N VAL A 504 -49.00 -47.48 4.42
CA VAL A 504 -47.86 -46.64 4.81
C VAL A 504 -48.14 -45.14 4.69
N PRO A 505 -48.73 -44.60 3.60
CA PRO A 505 -49.06 -43.18 3.50
C PRO A 505 -50.10 -42.70 4.54
N ILE A 506 -50.98 -43.59 5.00
CA ILE A 506 -52.00 -43.29 6.01
C ILE A 506 -51.35 -43.17 7.39
N ILE A 507 -50.46 -44.11 7.74
CA ILE A 507 -49.70 -44.06 8.99
C ILE A 507 -48.73 -42.88 8.99
N ALA A 508 -48.01 -42.63 7.89
CA ALA A 508 -47.11 -41.49 7.76
C ALA A 508 -47.83 -40.15 7.99
N LYS A 509 -49.06 -40.01 7.48
CA LYS A 509 -49.89 -38.82 7.69
C LYS A 509 -50.45 -38.71 9.12
N LEU A 510 -50.80 -39.82 9.76
CA LEU A 510 -51.33 -39.82 11.15
C LEU A 510 -50.23 -39.57 12.17
N LEU A 511 -49.12 -40.31 12.08
CA LEU A 511 -47.96 -40.12 12.94
C LEU A 511 -47.13 -38.89 12.56
N CYS A 512 -47.49 -38.12 11.52
CA CYS A 512 -46.68 -37.00 11.03
C CYS A 512 -45.20 -37.39 10.89
N LEU A 513 -44.94 -38.48 10.16
CA LEU A 513 -43.57 -38.95 9.88
C LEU A 513 -42.90 -38.04 8.86
N ASP A 514 -41.58 -37.88 8.96
CA ASP A 514 -40.81 -37.20 7.93
C ASP A 514 -40.62 -38.09 6.67
N LYS A 515 -40.04 -37.53 5.60
CA LYS A 515 -39.85 -38.27 4.34
C LYS A 515 -38.89 -39.46 4.48
N THR A 516 -37.88 -39.34 5.33
CA THR A 516 -36.89 -40.38 5.61
C THR A 516 -37.53 -41.51 6.43
N GLU A 517 -38.22 -41.19 7.53
CA GLU A 517 -39.01 -42.14 8.32
C GLU A 517 -40.05 -42.87 7.45
N THR A 518 -40.75 -42.14 6.58
CA THR A 518 -41.76 -42.70 5.66
C THR A 518 -41.14 -43.67 4.65
N ASN A 519 -39.97 -43.34 4.09
CA ASN A 519 -39.26 -44.22 3.17
C ASN A 519 -38.78 -45.50 3.88
N THR A 520 -38.14 -45.39 5.05
CA THR A 520 -37.71 -46.56 5.84
C THR A 520 -38.88 -47.45 6.23
N MET A 521 -40.05 -46.86 6.55
CA MET A 521 -41.28 -47.63 6.82
C MET A 521 -41.87 -48.26 5.56
N MET A 522 -41.66 -47.68 4.37
CA MET A 522 -42.05 -48.28 3.09
C MET A 522 -41.12 -49.43 2.70
N GLU A 523 -39.81 -49.27 2.87
CA GLU A 523 -38.79 -50.29 2.61
C GLU A 523 -38.94 -51.51 3.53
N SER A 524 -39.29 -51.30 4.81
CA SER A 524 -39.61 -52.38 5.76
C SER A 524 -41.03 -52.97 5.61
N CYS A 525 -41.77 -52.55 4.58
CA CYS A 525 -43.02 -53.18 4.11
C CYS A 525 -42.85 -53.93 2.78
N ILE A 526 -41.61 -54.22 2.37
CA ILE A 526 -41.24 -55.11 1.26
C ILE A 526 -40.87 -56.48 1.84
#